data_AF-A0A2D7NBG5-F1
#
_entry.id   AF-A0A2D7NBG5-F1
#
_cell.length_a   1.000
_cell.length_b   1.000
_cell.length_c   1.000
_cell.angle_alpha   90.00
_cell.angle_beta   90.00
_cell.angle_gamma   90.00
#
_symmetry.space_group_name_H-M   'P 1'
#
loop_
_entity.id
_entity.type
_entity.pdbx_description
1 polymer ?
#
loop_
_entity_poly.entity_id
_entity_poly.type
_entity_poly.pdbx_seq_one_letter_code
_entity_poly.pdbx_strand_id
1 'polypeptide(L)' 'MIENIFKTDFFLTFKSFLLGGLVGAIFAFFKFKPPAPETISGLFGIIGIFLGWWVISHFLS' A
#
# COMPACT_ATOMS: atom_id res chain seq x y z
N MET A 1 17.12 -17.36 -10.80
CA MET A 1 15.84 -17.54 -10.08
C MET A 1 15.49 -16.33 -9.22
N ILE A 2 16.41 -15.85 -8.37
CA ILE A 2 16.19 -14.67 -7.48
C ILE A 2 15.99 -13.36 -8.26
N GLU A 3 16.72 -13.13 -9.36
CA GLU A 3 16.59 -11.91 -10.17
C GLU A 3 15.20 -11.74 -10.83
N ASN A 4 14.57 -12.84 -11.24
CA ASN A 4 13.23 -12.80 -11.85
C ASN A 4 12.14 -12.52 -10.81
N ILE A 5 12.32 -12.94 -9.56
CA ILE A 5 11.40 -12.65 -8.46
C ILE A 5 11.42 -11.15 -8.18
N PHE A 6 12.62 -10.58 -8.01
CA PHE A 6 12.79 -9.15 -7.73
C PHE A 6 12.25 -8.24 -8.85
N LYS A 7 12.49 -8.60 -10.12
CA LYS A 7 11.91 -7.89 -11.28
C LYS A 7 10.38 -7.94 -11.29
N THR A 8 9.79 -9.08 -10.92
CA THR A 8 8.34 -9.27 -10.87
C THR A 8 7.72 -8.45 -9.72
N ASP A 9 8.32 -8.50 -8.53
CA ASP A 9 7.84 -7.78 -7.35
C ASP A 9 7.90 -6.26 -7.54
N PHE A 10 8.98 -5.76 -8.15
CA PHE A 10 9.10 -4.35 -8.50
C PHE A 10 8.01 -3.91 -9.49
N PHE A 11 7.80 -4.69 -10.55
CA PHE A 11 6.78 -4.38 -11.55
C PHE A 11 5.36 -4.46 -10.99
N LEU A 12 5.08 -5.41 -10.10
CA LEU A 12 3.83 -5.51 -9.38
C LEU A 12 3.62 -4.31 -8.44
N THR A 13 4.65 -3.93 -7.68
CA THR A 13 4.61 -2.76 -6.81
C THR A 13 4.27 -1.48 -7.59
N PHE A 14 4.94 -1.29 -8.73
CA PHE A 14 4.71 -0.14 -9.60
C PHE A 14 3.28 -0.12 -10.18
N LYS A 15 2.77 -1.28 -10.63
CA LYS A 15 1.38 -1.41 -11.09
C LYS A 15 0.37 -1.10 -9.98
N SER A 16 0.58 -1.60 -8.77
CA SER A 16 -0.27 -1.35 -7.61
C SER A 16 -0.29 0.13 -7.25
N PHE A 17 0.86 0.81 -7.30
CA PHE A 17 0.93 2.25 -7.09
C PHE A 17 0.12 3.03 -8.13
N LEU A 18 0.28 2.72 -9.42
CA LEU A 18 -0.47 3.38 -10.49
C LEU A 18 -1.98 3.11 -10.39
N LEU A 19 -2.38 1.88 -10.11
CA LEU A 19 -3.79 1.54 -9.90
C LEU A 19 -4.38 2.28 -8.69
N GLY A 20 -3.66 2.33 -7.57
CA GLY A 20 -4.08 3.09 -6.39
C GLY A 20 -4.25 4.57 -6.69
N GLY A 21 -3.31 5.17 -7.45
CA GLY A 21 -3.40 6.55 -7.91
C GLY A 21 -4.60 6.80 -8.83
N LEU A 22 -4.85 5.91 -9.79
CA LEU A 22 -5.99 5.99 -10.70
C LEU A 22 -7.32 5.86 -9.95
N VAL A 23 -7.43 4.92 -9.02
CA VAL A 23 -8.61 4.76 -8.16
C VAL A 23 -8.82 6.04 -7.35
N GLY A 24 -7.77 6.56 -6.69
CA GLY A 24 -7.86 7.82 -5.96
C GLY A 24 -8.33 9.00 -6.84
N ALA A 25 -7.82 9.08 -8.08
CA ALA A 25 -8.24 10.11 -9.03
C ALA A 25 -9.71 9.97 -9.44
N ILE A 26 -10.21 8.75 -9.64
CA ILE A 26 -11.63 8.48 -9.92
C ILE A 26 -12.50 8.93 -8.74
N PHE A 27 -12.16 8.55 -7.52
CA PHE A 27 -12.88 8.97 -6.32
C PHE A 27 -12.90 10.50 -6.17
N ALA A 28 -11.77 11.17 -6.40
CA ALA A 28 -11.68 12.62 -6.39
C ALA A 28 -12.55 13.27 -7.49
N PHE A 29 -12.57 12.70 -8.70
CA PHE A 29 -13.39 13.18 -9.81
C PHE A 29 -14.89 13.13 -9.47
N PHE A 30 -15.36 12.04 -8.86
CA PHE A 30 -16.74 11.89 -8.40
C PHE A 30 -17.03 12.58 -7.06
N LYS A 31 -16.05 13.27 -6.45
CA LYS A 31 -16.14 13.90 -5.13
C LYS A 31 -16.53 12.92 -4.01
N PHE A 32 -16.22 11.65 -4.18
CA PHE A 32 -16.41 10.64 -3.15
C PHE A 32 -15.18 10.57 -2.26
N LYS A 33 -15.44 10.42 -0.96
CA LYS A 33 -14.39 10.10 0.01
C LYS A 33 -13.86 8.70 -0.33
N PRO A 34 -12.55 8.53 -0.59
CA PRO A 34 -12.00 7.21 -0.80
C PRO A 34 -12.17 6.37 0.46
N PRO A 35 -12.24 5.03 0.35
CA PRO A 35 -12.35 4.13 1.50
C PRO A 35 -11.09 4.12 2.40
N ALA A 36 -10.02 4.82 1.98
CA ALA A 36 -8.78 4.96 2.75
C ALA A 36 -8.83 6.17 3.71
N PRO A 37 -8.04 6.18 4.80
CA PRO A 37 -8.00 7.29 5.74
C PRO A 37 -7.67 8.62 5.08
N GLU A 38 -8.44 9.65 5.40
CA GLU A 38 -8.30 10.99 4.81
C GLU A 38 -7.24 11.86 5.52
N THR A 39 -6.75 11.42 6.69
CA THR A 39 -5.76 12.18 7.48
C THR A 39 -4.38 11.56 7.38
N ILE A 40 -3.35 12.41 7.46
CA ILE A 40 -1.95 11.99 7.55
C ILE A 40 -1.79 11.03 8.74
N SER A 41 -2.41 11.33 9.88
CA SER A 41 -2.41 10.46 11.06
C SER A 41 -2.96 9.05 10.76
N GLY A 42 -4.08 8.96 10.04
CA GLY A 42 -4.66 7.68 9.64
C GLY A 42 -3.78 6.86 8.69
N LEU A 43 -3.12 7.52 7.73
CA LEU A 43 -2.12 6.89 6.85
C LEU A 43 -0.95 6.30 7.67
N PHE A 44 -0.41 7.06 8.62
CA PHE A 44 0.63 6.56 9.52
C PHE A 44 0.13 5.42 10.43
N GLY A 45 -1.15 5.42 10.81
CA GLY A 45 -1.78 4.31 11.50
C GLY A 45 -1.71 2.99 10.71
N ILE A 46 -2.03 3.02 9.41
CA ILE A 46 -1.93 1.84 8.53
C ILE A 46 -0.46 1.37 8.41
N ILE A 47 0.47 2.29 8.24
CA ILE A 47 1.91 1.97 8.21
C ILE A 47 2.35 1.31 9.52
N GLY A 48 1.91 1.86 10.67
CA GLY A 48 2.19 1.31 11.98
C GLY A 48 1.63 -0.11 12.19
N ILE A 49 0.41 -0.38 11.73
CA ILE A 49 -0.20 -1.72 11.76
C ILE A 49 0.65 -2.71 10.94
N PHE A 50 1.05 -2.34 9.72
CA PHE A 50 1.87 -3.19 8.87
C PHE A 50 3.24 -3.49 9.51
N LEU A 51 3.93 -2.44 9.99
CA LEU A 51 5.24 -2.60 10.63
C LEU A 51 5.14 -3.43 11.92
N GLY A 52 4.14 -3.19 12.76
CA GLY A 52 3.93 -3.97 13.98
C GLY A 52 3.70 -5.45 13.69
N TRP A 53 2.86 -5.77 12.71
CA TRP A 53 2.66 -7.13 12.25
C TRP A 53 3.96 -7.76 11.70
N TRP A 54 4.69 -7.05 10.85
CA TRP A 54 5.92 -7.56 10.24
C TRP A 54 7.01 -7.85 11.29
N VAL A 55 7.20 -6.91 12.23
CA VAL A 55 8.15 -7.05 13.33
C VAL A 55 7.80 -8.26 14.19
N ILE A 56 6.55 -8.32 14.71
CA ILE A 56 6.14 -9.42 15.57
C ILE A 56 6.22 -10.76 14.84
N SER A 57 5.80 -10.81 13.57
CA SER A 57 5.90 -12.01 12.77
C SER A 57 7.35 -12.48 12.64
N HIS A 58 8.32 -11.58 12.47
CA HIS A 58 9.73 -11.96 12.39
C HIS A 58 10.30 -12.52 13.70
N PHE A 59 9.81 -12.04 14.86
CA PHE A 59 10.26 -12.50 16.18
C PHE A 59 9.50 -13.73 16.72
N LEU A 60 8.26 -13.97 16.27
CA LEU A 60 7.46 -15.15 16.62
C LEU A 60 7.64 -16.34 15.66
N SER A 61 8.43 -16.18 14.59
CA SER A 61 8.76 -17.22 13.60
C SER A 61 9.95 -18.09 14.02
#